data_AF-K9ZJI3-F1
#
_entry.id   AF-K9ZJI3-F1
#
_cell.length_a   1.000
_cell.length_b   1.000
_cell.length_c   1.000
_cell.angle_alpha   90.00
_cell.angle_beta   90.00
_cell.angle_gamma   90.00
#
_symmetry.space_group_name_H-M   'P 1'
#
loop_
_entity.id
_entity.type
_entity.pdbx_description
1 polymer ?
#
loop_
_entity_poly.entity_id
_entity_poly.type
_entity_poly.pdbx_seq_one_letter_code
_entity_poly.pdbx_strand_id
1 'polypeptide(L)'
;MNAFQPSRPPLQPEKQRRSVPRPKKHLRQRSYQIMAIETTAKITVNLVILTAAVSALVQLLPYHWLQQDKLREIRTEVKLMEGRVHNLRAEFSRNFDPRQAKSIRQEQSYRFDPSQRQIVLIDPDRKEADKSDSRP
;
A
#
# COMPACT_ATOMS: atom_id res chain seq x y z
N MET A 1 69.79 27.46 -103.86
CA MET A 1 68.32 27.66 -103.85
C MET A 1 67.79 26.97 -102.60
N ASN A 2 67.26 27.74 -101.64
CA ASN A 2 66.77 27.22 -100.35
C ASN A 2 65.25 26.98 -100.45
N ALA A 3 64.79 25.78 -100.11
CA ALA A 3 63.36 25.46 -100.03
C ALA A 3 62.91 25.54 -98.57
N PHE A 4 61.98 26.44 -98.27
CA PHE A 4 61.35 26.57 -96.96
C PHE A 4 60.34 25.44 -96.75
N GLN A 5 60.50 24.70 -95.66
CA GLN A 5 59.59 23.64 -95.24
C GLN A 5 58.48 24.25 -94.34
N PRO A 6 57.18 24.06 -94.65
CA PRO A 6 56.12 24.62 -93.82
C PRO A 6 55.95 23.80 -92.54
N SER A 7 56.04 24.46 -91.39
CA SER A 7 55.86 23.90 -90.06
C SER A 7 54.39 23.53 -89.79
N ARG A 8 54.12 22.25 -89.48
CA ARG A 8 52.81 21.76 -89.01
C ARG A 8 52.50 22.31 -87.61
N PRO A 9 51.26 22.75 -87.33
CA PRO A 9 50.86 23.12 -85.98
C PRO A 9 50.72 21.88 -85.08
N PRO A 10 51.03 21.98 -83.78
CA PRO A 10 50.91 20.85 -82.86
C PRO A 10 49.45 20.50 -82.59
N LEU A 11 49.15 19.18 -82.57
CA LEU A 11 47.86 18.64 -82.14
C LEU A 11 47.65 18.95 -80.66
N GLN A 12 46.60 19.72 -80.34
CA GLN A 12 46.19 19.96 -78.96
C GLN A 12 45.53 18.69 -78.41
N PRO A 13 45.89 18.23 -77.19
CA PRO A 13 45.19 17.13 -76.54
C PRO A 13 43.75 17.53 -76.25
N GLU A 14 42.80 16.71 -76.70
CA GLU A 14 41.38 16.86 -76.44
C GLU A 14 41.15 16.86 -74.92
N LYS A 15 40.79 18.03 -74.36
CA LYS A 15 40.48 18.18 -72.94
C LYS A 15 39.32 17.25 -72.58
N GLN A 16 39.63 16.10 -71.97
CA GLN A 16 38.63 15.25 -71.34
C GLN A 16 37.85 16.09 -70.33
N ARG A 17 36.59 16.34 -70.65
CA ARG A 17 35.66 17.12 -69.85
C ARG A 17 35.34 16.32 -68.60
N ARG A 18 36.11 16.55 -67.52
CA ARG A 18 35.89 15.92 -66.21
C ARG A 18 34.49 16.31 -65.71
N SER A 19 33.57 15.35 -65.65
CA SER A 19 32.25 15.57 -65.09
C SER A 19 32.37 15.74 -63.58
N VAL A 20 32.33 16.98 -63.11
CA VAL A 20 32.32 17.27 -61.68
C VAL A 20 30.94 16.86 -61.13
N PRO A 21 30.84 16.00 -60.11
CA PRO A 21 29.55 15.60 -59.57
C PRO A 21 28.82 16.82 -59.01
N ARG A 22 27.63 17.11 -59.56
CA ARG A 22 26.80 18.24 -59.12
C ARG A 22 26.40 18.05 -57.64
N PRO A 23 26.67 19.03 -56.75
CA PRO A 23 26.35 18.88 -55.34
C PRO A 23 24.83 18.85 -55.12
N LYS A 24 24.28 17.65 -54.90
CA LYS A 24 22.86 17.45 -54.54
C LYS A 24 22.63 17.78 -53.07
N LYS A 25 22.88 19.02 -52.63
CA LYS A 25 22.70 19.46 -51.23
C LYS A 25 21.23 19.42 -50.78
N HIS A 26 20.30 19.80 -51.65
CA HIS A 26 18.89 19.99 -51.29
C HIS A 26 18.14 18.68 -51.01
N LEU A 27 18.52 17.57 -51.66
CA LEU A 27 17.90 16.26 -51.41
C LEU A 27 18.22 15.73 -50.01
N ARG A 28 19.45 15.96 -49.53
CA ARG A 28 19.88 15.54 -48.19
C ARG A 28 19.17 16.34 -47.09
N GLN A 29 18.94 17.63 -47.30
CA GLN A 29 18.22 18.46 -46.33
C GLN A 29 16.78 17.97 -46.13
N ARG A 30 16.10 17.61 -47.22
CA ARG A 30 14.75 17.04 -47.16
C ARG A 30 14.73 15.67 -46.49
N SER A 31 15.74 14.82 -46.73
CA SER A 31 15.83 13.51 -46.05
C SER A 31 16.09 13.65 -44.55
N TYR A 32 16.90 14.61 -44.11
CA TYR A 32 17.09 14.86 -42.68
C TYR A 32 15.83 15.39 -42.00
N GLN A 33 15.05 16.24 -42.67
CA GLN A 33 13.76 16.69 -42.15
C GLN A 33 12.78 15.54 -41.98
N ILE A 34 12.69 14.65 -42.97
CA ILE A 34 11.83 13.45 -42.90
C ILE A 34 12.28 12.52 -41.77
N MET A 35 13.59 12.28 -41.65
CA MET A 35 14.17 11.47 -40.57
C MET A 35 13.91 12.08 -39.18
N ALA A 36 13.98 13.41 -39.04
CA ALA A 36 13.71 14.10 -37.79
C ALA A 36 12.24 13.97 -37.38
N ILE A 37 11.30 14.13 -38.33
CA ILE A 37 9.86 13.95 -38.08
C ILE A 37 9.58 12.51 -37.64
N GLU A 38 10.13 11.52 -38.35
CA GLU A 38 9.97 10.11 -38.00
C GLU A 38 10.52 9.81 -36.59
N THR A 39 11.71 10.32 -36.29
CA THR A 39 12.33 10.11 -34.97
C THR A 39 11.54 10.77 -33.86
N THR A 40 11.05 12.00 -34.08
CA THR A 40 10.22 12.72 -33.11
C THR A 40 8.91 11.98 -32.88
N ALA A 41 8.26 11.49 -33.94
CA ALA A 41 7.06 10.69 -33.84
C ALA A 41 7.29 9.41 -33.02
N LYS A 42 8.38 8.68 -33.29
CA LYS A 42 8.76 7.48 -32.52
C LYS A 42 8.97 7.79 -31.03
N ILE A 43 9.68 8.88 -30.72
CA ILE A 43 9.93 9.31 -29.34
C ILE A 43 8.61 9.68 -28.65
N THR A 44 7.75 10.47 -29.31
CA THR A 44 6.46 10.89 -28.75
C THR A 44 5.57 9.71 -28.44
N VAL A 45 5.48 8.72 -29.34
CA VAL A 45 4.69 7.49 -29.09
C VAL A 45 5.21 6.75 -27.86
N ASN A 46 6.52 6.56 -27.76
CA ASN A 46 7.11 5.90 -26.59
C ASN A 46 6.88 6.69 -25.30
N LEU A 47 6.93 8.02 -25.35
CA LEU A 47 6.66 8.87 -24.20
C LEU A 47 5.19 8.75 -23.75
N VAL A 48 4.25 8.71 -24.69
CA VAL A 48 2.82 8.49 -24.40
C VAL A 48 2.62 7.13 -23.75
N ILE A 49 3.21 6.06 -24.29
CA ILE A 49 3.12 4.70 -23.72
C ILE A 49 3.71 4.67 -22.31
N LEU A 50 4.88 5.27 -22.11
CA LEU A 50 5.54 5.33 -20.80
C LEU A 50 4.66 6.08 -19.79
N THR A 51 4.10 7.21 -20.19
CA THR A 51 3.22 8.02 -19.32
C THR A 51 1.94 7.24 -18.97
N ALA A 52 1.34 6.55 -19.94
CA ALA A 52 0.18 5.70 -19.72
C ALA A 52 0.49 4.53 -18.77
N ALA A 53 1.65 3.88 -18.95
CA ALA A 53 2.10 2.79 -18.08
C ALA A 53 2.35 3.28 -16.64
N VAL A 54 3.04 4.41 -16.46
CA VAL A 54 3.25 5.01 -15.14
C VAL A 54 1.92 5.40 -14.50
N SER A 55 1.01 6.03 -15.26
CA SER A 55 -0.33 6.39 -14.78
C SER A 55 -1.13 5.16 -14.32
N ALA A 56 -1.10 4.08 -15.10
CA ALA A 56 -1.75 2.83 -14.74
C ALA A 56 -1.16 2.21 -13.46
N LEU A 57 0.17 2.24 -13.29
CA LEU A 57 0.83 1.77 -12.07
C LEU A 57 0.46 2.63 -10.85
N VAL A 58 0.41 3.96 -11.01
CA VAL A 58 0.00 4.89 -9.96
C VAL A 58 -1.46 4.71 -9.56
N GLN A 59 -2.35 4.33 -10.49
CA GLN A 59 -3.73 3.97 -10.16
C GLN A 59 -3.86 2.57 -9.54
N LEU A 60 -3.00 1.61 -9.95
CA LEU A 60 -3.05 0.24 -9.47
C LEU A 60 -2.48 0.07 -8.05
N LEU A 61 -1.35 0.71 -7.74
CA LEU A 61 -0.71 0.60 -6.42
C LEU A 61 -1.61 0.96 -5.23
N PRO A 62 -2.28 2.13 -5.18
CA PRO A 62 -2.96 2.60 -3.98
C PRO A 62 -4.12 1.71 -3.56
N TYR A 63 -4.75 1.01 -4.50
CA TYR A 63 -5.85 0.09 -4.21
C TYR A 63 -5.42 -1.06 -3.29
N HIS A 64 -4.19 -1.53 -3.40
CA HIS A 64 -3.70 -2.66 -2.62
C HIS A 64 -3.16 -2.26 -1.25
N TRP A 65 -2.57 -1.06 -1.12
CA TRP A 65 -1.99 -0.61 0.15
C TRP A 65 -3.07 -0.16 1.14
N LEU A 66 -4.08 0.57 0.68
CA LEU A 66 -5.18 1.04 1.54
C LEU A 66 -6.01 -0.12 2.13
N GLN A 67 -6.08 -1.25 1.41
CA GLN A 67 -6.78 -2.44 1.90
C GLN A 67 -6.04 -3.13 3.05
N GLN A 68 -4.71 -3.08 3.10
CA GLN A 68 -3.93 -3.76 4.13
C GLN A 68 -4.09 -3.13 5.51
N ASP A 69 -4.14 -1.81 5.59
CA ASP A 69 -4.36 -1.11 6.87
C ASP A 69 -5.77 -1.38 7.41
N LYS A 70 -6.78 -1.33 6.53
CA LYS A 70 -8.17 -1.67 6.91
C LYS A 70 -8.31 -3.12 7.34
N LEU A 71 -7.61 -4.04 6.67
CA LEU A 71 -7.57 -5.46 7.06
C LEU A 71 -6.90 -5.65 8.43
N ARG A 72 -5.86 -4.88 8.74
CA ARG A 72 -5.18 -4.94 10.05
C ARG A 72 -6.10 -4.45 11.16
N GLU A 73 -6.79 -3.33 10.94
CA GLU A 73 -7.76 -2.75 11.89
C GLU A 73 -8.92 -3.71 12.18
N ILE A 74 -9.58 -4.23 11.13
CA ILE A 74 -10.69 -5.18 11.27
C ILE A 74 -10.24 -6.44 12.01
N ARG A 75 -9.05 -6.99 11.68
CA ARG A 75 -8.52 -8.18 12.37
C ARG A 75 -8.28 -7.92 13.85
N THR A 76 -7.76 -6.76 14.22
CA THR A 76 -7.57 -6.40 15.62
C THR A 76 -8.89 -6.25 16.36
N GLU A 77 -9.88 -5.62 15.73
CA GLU A 77 -11.21 -5.43 16.34
C GLU A 77 -11.93 -6.76 16.54
N VAL A 78 -11.92 -7.64 15.52
CA VAL A 78 -12.50 -9.00 15.63
C VAL A 78 -11.85 -9.77 16.77
N LYS A 79 -10.52 -9.76 16.87
CA LYS A 79 -9.79 -10.48 17.93
C LYS A 79 -10.14 -9.95 19.33
N LEU A 80 -10.32 -8.64 19.49
CA LEU A 80 -10.76 -8.05 20.75
C LEU A 80 -12.20 -8.45 21.09
N MET A 81 -13.09 -8.47 20.09
CA MET A 81 -14.48 -8.88 20.27
C MET A 81 -14.59 -10.36 20.64
N GLU A 82 -13.83 -11.23 19.97
CA GLU A 82 -13.76 -12.66 20.28
C GLU A 82 -13.32 -12.89 21.73
N GLY A 83 -12.29 -12.17 22.20
CA GLY A 83 -11.86 -12.23 23.60
C GLY A 83 -12.96 -11.79 24.58
N ARG A 84 -13.68 -10.70 24.27
CA ARG A 84 -14.81 -10.24 25.09
C ARG A 84 -15.94 -11.26 25.13
N VAL A 85 -16.30 -11.84 24.00
CA VAL A 85 -17.35 -12.87 23.92
C VAL A 85 -16.93 -14.14 24.67
N HIS A 86 -15.66 -14.54 24.57
CA HIS A 86 -15.14 -15.68 25.31
C HIS A 86 -15.25 -15.48 26.82
N ASN A 87 -14.81 -14.33 27.32
CA ASN A 87 -14.94 -13.98 28.74
C ASN A 87 -16.40 -13.93 29.19
N LEU A 88 -17.27 -13.27 28.41
CA LEU A 88 -18.69 -13.17 28.75
C LEU A 88 -19.37 -14.54 28.77
N ARG A 89 -19.00 -15.43 27.83
CA ARG A 89 -19.50 -16.80 27.78
C ARG A 89 -18.98 -17.63 28.96
N ALA A 90 -17.74 -17.44 29.39
CA ALA A 90 -17.19 -18.10 30.57
C ALA A 90 -17.90 -17.65 31.85
N GLU A 91 -18.12 -16.35 32.03
CA GLU A 91 -18.88 -15.79 33.16
C GLU A 91 -20.33 -16.26 33.15
N PHE A 92 -20.98 -16.24 31.97
CA PHE A 92 -22.33 -16.76 31.82
C PHE A 92 -22.39 -18.25 32.18
N SER A 93 -21.50 -19.07 31.62
CA SER A 93 -21.46 -20.49 31.93
C SER A 93 -21.22 -20.75 33.42
N ARG A 94 -20.37 -19.96 34.08
CA ARG A 94 -20.15 -20.03 35.53
C ARG A 94 -21.42 -19.70 36.30
N ASN A 95 -22.09 -18.59 35.96
CA ASN A 95 -23.29 -18.12 36.65
C ASN A 95 -24.50 -19.02 36.44
N PHE A 96 -24.56 -19.75 35.33
CA PHE A 96 -25.65 -20.68 34.99
C PHE A 96 -25.30 -22.16 35.19
N ASP A 97 -24.13 -22.49 35.76
CA ASP A 97 -23.79 -23.85 36.15
C ASP A 97 -24.49 -24.22 37.48
N PRO A 98 -25.44 -25.18 37.49
CA PRO A 98 -26.15 -25.56 38.71
C PRO A 98 -25.23 -26.13 39.80
N ARG A 99 -24.03 -26.62 39.45
CA ARG A 99 -23.03 -27.07 40.43
C ARG A 99 -22.37 -25.90 41.16
N GLN A 100 -22.23 -24.75 40.49
CA GLN A 100 -21.68 -23.51 41.06
C GLN A 100 -22.75 -22.58 41.62
N ALA A 101 -24.03 -22.82 41.32
CA ALA A 101 -25.14 -22.02 41.82
C ALA A 101 -25.24 -21.94 43.35
N LYS A 102 -24.69 -22.90 44.12
CA LYS A 102 -24.61 -22.77 45.59
C LYS A 102 -23.55 -21.75 46.04
N SER A 103 -22.34 -21.82 45.49
CA SER A 103 -21.25 -20.90 45.85
C SER A 103 -21.54 -19.47 45.35
N ILE A 104 -22.06 -19.32 44.14
CA ILE A 104 -22.41 -17.99 43.57
C ILE A 104 -23.52 -17.32 44.37
N ARG A 105 -24.50 -18.09 44.87
CA ARG A 105 -25.56 -17.56 45.74
C ARG A 105 -25.01 -17.07 47.08
N GLN A 106 -24.04 -17.78 47.65
CA GLN A 106 -23.33 -17.34 48.85
C GLN A 106 -22.48 -16.09 48.59
N GLU A 107 -21.72 -16.06 47.49
CA GLU A 107 -20.86 -14.93 47.09
C GLU A 107 -21.64 -13.65 46.76
N GLN A 108 -22.69 -13.75 45.93
CA GLN A 108 -23.38 -12.57 45.39
C GLN A 108 -24.61 -12.13 46.19
N SER A 109 -25.27 -13.04 46.90
CA SER A 109 -26.52 -12.71 47.61
C SER A 109 -26.43 -12.89 49.12
N TYR A 110 -25.29 -13.33 49.66
CA TYR A 110 -25.12 -13.66 51.08
C TYR A 110 -26.18 -14.65 51.60
N ARG A 111 -26.83 -15.41 50.71
CA ARG A 111 -27.85 -16.41 51.04
C ARG A 111 -27.20 -17.77 51.13
N PHE A 112 -27.13 -18.28 52.34
CA PHE A 112 -26.66 -19.62 52.65
C PHE A 112 -27.75 -20.66 52.40
N ASP A 113 -27.35 -21.93 52.33
CA ASP A 113 -28.29 -23.05 52.23
C ASP A 113 -29.23 -23.02 53.45
N PRO A 114 -30.56 -23.18 53.30
CA PRO A 114 -31.50 -23.13 54.42
C PRO A 114 -31.21 -24.17 55.53
N SER A 115 -30.42 -25.21 55.23
CA SER A 115 -29.95 -26.19 56.22
C SER A 115 -28.73 -25.71 57.05
N GLN A 116 -28.11 -24.58 56.69
CA GLN A 116 -26.91 -24.04 57.34
C GLN A 116 -27.25 -22.75 58.12
N ARG A 117 -26.70 -22.60 59.34
CA ARG A 117 -26.86 -21.39 60.16
C ARG A 117 -25.65 -20.47 60.03
N GLN A 118 -25.90 -19.18 59.79
CA GLN A 118 -24.87 -18.15 59.80
C GLN A 118 -24.41 -17.89 61.24
N ILE A 119 -23.11 -18.02 61.51
CA ILE A 119 -22.50 -17.69 62.81
C ILE A 119 -21.83 -16.31 62.67
N VAL A 120 -22.33 -15.32 63.41
CA VAL A 120 -21.69 -14.00 63.53
C VAL A 120 -21.02 -13.97 64.90
N LEU A 121 -19.69 -13.95 64.91
CA LEU A 121 -18.89 -13.74 66.11
C LEU A 121 -18.98 -12.26 66.46
N ILE A 122 -19.66 -11.95 67.57
CA ILE A 122 -19.76 -10.59 68.11
C ILE A 122 -18.75 -10.50 69.24
N ASP A 123 -17.86 -9.52 69.17
CA ASP A 123 -16.86 -9.26 70.20
C ASP A 123 -17.56 -8.92 71.54
N PRO A 124 -17.29 -9.65 72.63
CA PRO A 124 -17.99 -9.45 73.91
C PRO A 124 -17.79 -8.04 74.48
N ASP A 125 -16.64 -7.41 74.21
CA ASP A 125 -16.30 -6.07 74.70
C ASP A 125 -17.25 -4.97 74.17
N ARG A 126 -17.95 -5.22 73.06
CA ARG A 126 -18.90 -4.26 72.48
C ARG A 126 -20.32 -4.37 73.07
N LYS A 127 -20.66 -5.48 73.72
CA LYS A 127 -21.97 -5.66 74.36
C LYS A 127 -22.10 -4.96 75.70
N GLU A 128 -21.00 -4.62 76.36
CA GLU A 128 -21.03 -3.87 77.63
C GLU A 128 -21.19 -2.37 77.40
N ALA A 129 -20.69 -1.84 76.29
CA ALA A 129 -20.85 -0.43 75.92
C ALA A 129 -22.31 -0.05 75.61
N ASP A 130 -23.07 -0.92 74.93
CA ASP A 130 -24.44 -0.64 74.49
C ASP A 130 -25.49 -0.82 75.62
N LYS A 131 -25.15 -1.61 76.65
CA LYS A 131 -25.98 -1.81 77.85
C LYS A 131 -25.86 -0.68 78.87
N SER A 132 -24.83 0.16 78.76
CA SER A 132 -24.60 1.28 79.69
C SER A 132 -25.35 2.55 79.29
N ASP A 133 -25.80 2.66 78.03
CA ASP A 133 -26.49 3.85 77.48
C ASP A 133 -28.03 3.76 77.54
N SER A 134 -28.58 2.67 78.09
CA SER A 134 -30.03 2.41 78.18
C SER A 134 -30.54 2.21 79.62
N ARG A 135 -29.83 2.77 80.62
CA ARG A 135 -30.39 3.01 81.96
C ARG A 135 -30.66 4.51 82.13
N PRO A 136 -31.88 4.91 82.54
CA PRO A 136 -32.29 6.30 82.70
C PRO A 136 -31.56 7.02 83.85
#